data_AF-A0A060SPY8-F1
#
_entry.id   AF-A0A060SPY8-F1
#
_cell.length_a   1.000
_cell.length_b   1.000
_cell.length_c   1.000
_cell.angle_alpha   90.00
_cell.angle_beta   90.00
_cell.angle_gamma   90.00
#
_symmetry.space_group_name_H-M   'P 1'
#
loop_
_entity.id
_entity.type
_entity.pdbx_description
1 polymer ?
#
loop_
_entity_poly.entity_id
_entity_poly.type
_entity_poly.pdbx_seq_one_letter_code
_entity_poly.pdbx_strand_id
1 'polypeptide(L)'
;MESGDADPSRFSQKTRLCQLTDEEKLAFSGRKGKSQQERPYTAWFPSTSTEPLVSPPDLTSHDELRLGDIFWHKSPKGVQMWIWTETSEKGQFWKPVLLGHVRENDKRRLILTATDRPSWISDGWYRKNMHKKSSKSTSPLFVISTGTL
;
A
#
# COMPACT_ATOMS: atom_id res chain seq x y z
N MET A 1 -3.71 -14.70 -28.23
CA MET A 1 -3.52 -15.13 -26.83
C MET A 1 -2.08 -14.81 -26.47
N GLU A 2 -1.80 -13.57 -26.07
CA GLU A 2 -0.54 -13.25 -25.39
C GLU A 2 -0.86 -13.34 -23.90
N SER A 3 -0.59 -14.49 -23.30
CA SER A 3 -0.36 -14.56 -21.85
C SER A 3 0.96 -13.84 -21.63
N GLY A 4 0.89 -12.51 -21.59
CA GLY A 4 2.00 -11.63 -21.28
C GLY A 4 2.39 -11.86 -19.84
N ASP A 5 3.29 -12.81 -19.64
CA ASP A 5 4.08 -12.95 -18.43
C ASP A 5 4.76 -11.61 -18.21
N ALA A 6 4.16 -10.80 -17.33
CA ALA A 6 4.52 -9.42 -17.19
C ALA A 6 5.91 -9.39 -16.56
N ASP A 7 6.93 -9.19 -17.40
CA ASP A 7 8.34 -9.20 -17.00
C ASP A 7 8.52 -8.39 -15.69
N PRO A 8 8.85 -9.06 -14.57
CA PRO A 8 8.89 -8.44 -13.27
C PRO A 8 9.92 -7.32 -13.21
N SER A 9 10.97 -7.37 -14.04
CA SER A 9 12.00 -6.34 -14.11
C SER A 9 11.48 -4.96 -14.57
N ARG A 10 10.27 -4.91 -15.16
CA ARG A 10 9.63 -3.65 -15.56
C ARG A 10 9.07 -2.86 -14.39
N PHE A 11 8.94 -3.48 -13.22
CA PHE A 11 8.41 -2.83 -12.02
C PHE A 11 9.57 -2.41 -11.13
N SER A 12 9.61 -1.12 -10.76
CA SER A 12 10.59 -0.63 -9.79
C SER A 12 9.89 -0.30 -8.49
N GLN A 13 10.36 -0.87 -7.38
CA GLN A 13 9.84 -0.57 -6.06
C GLN A 13 10.11 0.91 -5.73
N LYS A 14 9.11 1.59 -5.18
CA LYS A 14 9.24 2.95 -4.64
C LYS A 14 9.03 2.93 -3.16
N THR A 15 9.80 3.73 -2.44
CA THR A 15 9.69 3.86 -0.99
C THR A 15 9.41 5.30 -0.56
N ARG A 16 8.71 5.46 0.56
CA ARG A 16 8.47 6.75 1.20
C ARG A 16 8.34 6.58 2.69
N LEU A 17 9.06 7.41 3.45
CA LEU A 17 8.98 7.41 4.90
C LEU A 17 7.57 7.75 5.38
N CYS A 18 7.07 6.99 6.35
CA CYS A 18 5.81 7.26 7.00
C CYS A 18 5.91 8.50 7.89
N GLN A 19 4.75 9.12 8.15
CA GLN A 19 4.65 10.16 9.15
C GLN A 19 4.87 9.57 10.53
N LEU A 20 5.78 10.14 11.32
CA LEU A 20 6.01 9.66 12.67
C LEU A 20 4.83 10.00 13.59
N THR A 21 4.48 9.06 14.46
CA THR A 21 3.67 9.28 15.66
C THR A 21 4.42 10.16 16.65
N ASP A 22 3.72 10.71 17.64
CA ASP A 22 4.38 11.57 18.61
C ASP A 22 5.33 10.76 19.50
N GLU A 23 4.97 9.50 19.80
CA GLU A 23 5.83 8.53 20.49
C GLU A 23 7.10 8.23 19.68
N GLU A 24 6.97 7.95 18.38
CA GLU A 24 8.14 7.73 17.51
C GLU A 24 9.01 8.98 17.43
N LYS A 25 8.43 10.18 17.26
CA LYS A 25 9.20 11.43 17.23
C LYS A 25 10.01 11.61 18.50
N LEU A 26 9.41 11.37 19.67
CA LEU A 26 10.09 11.44 20.97
C LEU A 26 11.23 10.41 21.06
N ALA A 27 10.99 9.19 20.59
CA ALA A 27 12.00 8.13 20.54
C ALA A 27 13.19 8.49 19.62
N PHE A 28 12.93 9.19 18.50
CA PHE A 28 13.94 9.66 17.55
C PHE A 28 14.66 10.93 18.02
N SER A 29 14.00 11.87 18.70
CA SER A 29 14.62 13.13 19.15
C SER A 29 15.54 12.96 20.36
N GLY A 30 15.32 11.93 21.18
CA GLY A 30 16.04 11.73 22.44
C GLY A 30 17.41 11.05 22.33
N ARG A 31 17.85 10.60 21.14
CA ARG A 31 19.07 9.78 21.00
C ARG A 31 20.12 10.45 20.10
N LYS A 32 21.07 11.16 20.72
CA LYS A 32 22.32 11.57 20.07
C LYS A 32 23.23 10.34 19.95
N GLY A 33 22.97 9.49 18.95
CA GLY A 33 23.76 8.29 18.65
C GLY A 33 22.96 6.98 18.68
N LYS A 34 22.92 6.31 17.52
CA LYS A 34 22.50 4.91 17.30
C LYS A 34 21.13 4.50 17.87
N SER A 35 20.05 5.10 17.37
CA SER A 35 18.75 4.45 17.44
C SER A 35 18.71 3.28 16.43
N GLN A 36 18.63 2.03 16.92
CA GLN A 36 18.35 0.84 16.09
C GLN A 36 16.92 0.83 15.51
N GLN A 37 16.07 1.80 15.87
CA GLN A 37 14.69 1.81 15.43
C GLN A 37 14.64 2.32 13.98
N GLU A 38 14.39 1.40 13.05
CA GLU A 38 14.21 1.76 11.65
C GLU A 38 12.94 2.60 11.49
N ARG A 39 13.06 3.67 10.72
CA ARG A 39 11.92 4.55 10.45
C ARG A 39 10.94 3.80 9.54
N PRO A 40 9.65 3.69 9.93
CA PRO A 40 8.67 3.02 9.10
C PRO A 40 8.53 3.73 7.76
N TYR A 41 8.40 2.94 6.70
CA TYR A 41 8.17 3.40 5.34
C TYR A 41 6.98 2.69 4.70
N THR A 42 6.52 3.26 3.59
CA THR A 42 5.59 2.64 2.64
C THR A 42 6.42 2.26 1.42
N ALA A 43 6.38 0.99 1.04
CA ALA A 43 6.96 0.48 -0.20
C ALA A 43 5.85 0.06 -1.15
N TRP A 44 5.99 0.40 -2.43
CA TRP A 44 5.01 0.04 -3.44
C TRP A 44 5.59 -0.09 -4.85
N PHE A 45 5.00 -0.99 -5.64
CA PHE A 45 5.25 -1.15 -7.08
C PHE A 45 4.16 -0.39 -7.85
N PRO A 46 4.50 0.68 -8.58
CA PRO A 46 3.52 1.46 -9.31
C PRO A 46 3.24 0.89 -10.70
N SER A 47 1.98 0.93 -11.12
CA SER A 47 1.52 0.58 -12.46
C SER A 47 0.44 1.57 -12.92
N THR A 48 0.45 1.94 -14.20
CA THR A 48 -0.58 2.79 -14.81
C THR A 48 -0.99 2.19 -16.14
N SER A 49 -2.30 2.07 -16.41
CA SER A 49 -2.80 1.65 -17.72
C SER A 49 -4.18 2.26 -18.02
N THR A 50 -4.68 2.05 -19.23
CA THR A 50 -6.04 2.46 -19.62
C THR A 50 -7.13 1.54 -19.05
N GLU A 51 -6.76 0.37 -18.55
CA GLU A 51 -7.70 -0.66 -18.09
C GLU A 51 -7.46 -0.99 -16.61
N PRO A 52 -8.50 -1.40 -15.87
CA PRO A 52 -8.32 -1.97 -14.54
C PRO A 52 -7.68 -3.37 -14.65
N LEU A 53 -6.96 -3.76 -13.61
CA LEU A 53 -6.41 -5.11 -13.50
C LEU A 53 -7.37 -6.03 -12.74
N VAL A 54 -7.45 -7.29 -13.17
CA VAL A 54 -8.13 -8.36 -12.41
C VAL A 54 -7.26 -8.77 -11.21
N SER A 55 -5.97 -8.95 -11.46
CA SER A 55 -4.96 -9.28 -10.46
C SER A 55 -3.66 -8.53 -10.79
N PRO A 56 -2.78 -8.32 -9.80
CA PRO A 56 -1.44 -7.83 -10.06
C PRO A 56 -0.65 -8.87 -10.88
N PRO A 57 0.39 -8.42 -11.60
CA PRO A 57 1.34 -9.31 -12.26
C PRO A 57 2.06 -10.18 -11.22
N ASP A 58 2.57 -11.33 -11.66
CA ASP A 58 3.43 -12.13 -10.82
C ASP A 58 4.79 -11.43 -10.65
N LEU A 59 5.14 -11.14 -9.39
CA LEU A 59 6.39 -10.49 -9.02
C LEU A 59 7.21 -11.37 -8.07
N THR A 60 6.88 -12.66 -7.92
CA THR A 60 7.57 -13.55 -6.96
C THR A 60 9.06 -13.67 -7.20
N SER A 61 9.52 -13.48 -8.44
CA SER A 61 10.95 -13.49 -8.80
C SER A 61 11.63 -12.12 -8.67
N HIS A 62 10.94 -11.10 -8.17
CA HIS A 62 11.51 -9.77 -8.00
C HIS A 62 12.30 -9.68 -6.68
N ASP A 63 13.61 -9.46 -6.75
CA ASP A 63 14.52 -9.52 -5.59
C ASP A 63 14.17 -8.54 -4.45
N GLU A 64 13.58 -7.39 -4.81
CA GLU A 64 13.16 -6.37 -3.85
C GLU A 64 11.77 -6.61 -3.23
N LEU A 65 11.01 -7.63 -3.66
CA LEU A 65 9.68 -7.90 -3.15
C LEU A 65 9.73 -8.39 -1.70
N ARG A 66 9.02 -7.70 -0.81
CA ARG A 66 8.94 -8.00 0.62
C ARG A 66 7.49 -8.10 1.09
N LEU A 67 7.27 -8.87 2.15
CA LEU A 67 5.98 -8.92 2.82
C LEU A 67 5.58 -7.52 3.30
N GLY A 68 4.34 -7.13 3.02
CA GLY A 68 3.80 -5.80 3.31
C GLY A 68 3.95 -4.79 2.17
N ASP A 69 4.65 -5.13 1.09
CA ASP A 69 4.73 -4.29 -0.10
C ASP A 69 3.38 -4.14 -0.78
N ILE A 70 3.16 -2.98 -1.38
CA ILE A 70 1.89 -2.65 -2.05
C ILE A 70 2.08 -2.71 -3.56
N PHE A 71 1.24 -3.45 -4.28
CA PHE A 71 1.06 -3.21 -5.70
C PHE A 71 0.00 -2.12 -5.88
N TRP A 72 0.37 -1.02 -6.51
CA TRP A 72 -0.52 0.13 -6.74
C TRP A 72 -0.76 0.28 -8.24
N HIS A 73 -2.02 0.22 -8.67
CA HIS A 73 -2.41 0.37 -10.06
C HIS A 73 -3.40 1.53 -10.24
N LYS A 74 -3.14 2.39 -11.23
CA LYS A 74 -4.03 3.49 -11.61
C LYS A 74 -4.56 3.33 -13.04
N SER A 75 -5.87 3.48 -13.18
CA SER A 75 -6.57 3.55 -14.47
C SER A 75 -7.61 4.68 -14.45
N PRO A 76 -8.24 5.02 -15.60
CA PRO A 76 -9.37 5.95 -15.65
C PRO A 76 -10.56 5.54 -14.77
N LYS A 77 -10.69 4.25 -14.44
CA LYS A 77 -11.75 3.72 -13.57
C LYS A 77 -11.45 3.85 -12.07
N GLY A 78 -10.23 4.25 -11.70
CA GLY A 78 -9.83 4.45 -10.32
C GLY A 78 -8.51 3.79 -9.97
N VAL A 79 -8.27 3.65 -8.67
CA VAL A 79 -7.05 3.05 -8.09
C VAL A 79 -7.38 1.68 -7.50
N GLN A 80 -6.56 0.69 -7.82
CA GLN A 80 -6.61 -0.65 -7.25
C GLN A 80 -5.30 -0.93 -6.50
N MET A 81 -5.41 -1.63 -5.36
CA MET A 81 -4.26 -1.92 -4.52
C MET A 81 -4.30 -3.36 -4.01
N TRP A 82 -3.12 -3.98 -3.93
CA TRP A 82 -2.90 -5.28 -3.33
C TRP A 82 -1.70 -5.19 -2.38
N ILE A 83 -1.67 -6.03 -1.36
CA ILE A 83 -0.54 -6.16 -0.44
C ILE A 83 0.07 -7.56 -0.58
N TRP A 84 1.40 -7.63 -0.67
CA TRP A 84 2.11 -8.91 -0.65
C TRP A 84 2.07 -9.44 0.78
N THR A 85 1.48 -10.60 0.97
CA THR A 85 1.23 -11.16 2.29
C THR A 85 1.42 -12.66 2.27
N GLU A 86 1.42 -13.26 3.45
CA GLU A 86 1.63 -14.68 3.67
C GLU A 86 0.53 -15.21 4.58
N THR A 87 -0.01 -16.38 4.27
CA THR A 87 -0.82 -17.15 5.21
C THR A 87 -0.33 -18.60 5.25
N SER A 88 -0.58 -19.28 6.36
CA SER A 88 -0.24 -20.70 6.52
C SER A 88 -0.91 -21.61 5.49
N GLU A 89 -2.05 -21.19 4.94
CA GLU A 89 -2.84 -21.98 3.98
C GLU A 89 -2.42 -21.76 2.53
N LYS A 90 -2.10 -20.52 2.15
CA LYS A 90 -1.88 -20.13 0.74
C LYS A 90 -0.42 -19.78 0.42
N GLY A 91 0.47 -19.75 1.41
CA GLY A 91 1.82 -19.23 1.23
C GLY A 91 1.79 -17.74 0.93
N GLN A 92 2.72 -17.27 0.10
CA GLN A 92 2.84 -15.86 -0.28
C GLN A 92 1.94 -15.53 -1.46
N PHE A 93 1.15 -14.46 -1.35
CA PHE A 93 0.24 -14.03 -2.41
C PHE A 93 -0.12 -12.54 -2.31
N TRP A 94 -0.64 -12.00 -3.41
CA TRP A 94 -1.21 -10.66 -3.44
C TRP A 94 -2.64 -10.65 -2.90
N LYS A 95 -2.85 -10.00 -1.75
CA LYS A 95 -4.18 -9.81 -1.16
C LYS A 95 -4.76 -8.45 -1.55
N PRO A 96 -5.97 -8.36 -2.14
CA PRO A 96 -6.59 -7.07 -2.44
C PRO A 96 -6.85 -6.28 -1.15
N VAL A 97 -6.56 -4.98 -1.17
CA VAL A 97 -6.74 -4.08 -0.01
C VAL A 97 -7.45 -2.79 -0.38
N LEU A 98 -8.28 -2.30 0.54
CA LEU A 98 -8.99 -1.04 0.42
C LEU A 98 -8.37 0.05 1.29
N LEU A 99 -8.77 1.30 1.06
CA LEU A 99 -8.41 2.39 1.96
C LEU A 99 -8.90 2.12 3.38
N GLY A 100 -8.08 2.50 4.36
CA GLY A 100 -8.34 2.24 5.77
C GLY A 100 -7.86 0.86 6.25
N HIS A 101 -7.39 -0.01 5.35
CA HIS A 101 -6.75 -1.28 5.73
C HIS A 101 -5.66 -1.04 6.78
N VAL A 102 -5.60 -1.90 7.79
CA VAL A 102 -4.70 -1.76 8.94
C VAL A 102 -3.47 -2.63 8.72
N ARG A 103 -2.29 -2.01 8.76
CA ARG A 103 -1.01 -2.71 8.74
C ARG A 103 -0.79 -3.41 10.07
N GLU A 104 -0.51 -4.71 10.02
CA GLU A 104 -0.53 -5.55 11.22
C GLU A 104 0.57 -5.22 12.22
N ASN A 105 1.76 -4.85 11.72
CA ASN A 105 2.96 -4.61 12.53
C ASN A 105 2.89 -3.34 13.40
N ASP A 106 2.31 -2.25 12.90
CA ASP A 106 2.35 -0.94 13.56
C ASP A 106 0.99 -0.21 13.58
N LYS A 107 -0.07 -0.91 13.18
CA LYS A 107 -1.47 -0.46 13.21
C LYS A 107 -1.73 0.80 12.38
N ARG A 108 -0.84 1.15 11.45
CA ARG A 108 -1.07 2.24 10.50
C ARG A 108 -2.16 1.88 9.50
N ARG A 109 -2.83 2.90 8.96
CA ARG A 109 -3.87 2.74 7.95
C ARG A 109 -3.41 3.17 6.58
N LEU A 110 -3.80 2.39 5.57
CA LEU A 110 -3.53 2.68 4.18
C LEU A 110 -4.43 3.84 3.71
N ILE A 111 -3.83 4.86 3.13
CA ILE A 111 -4.54 5.95 2.44
C ILE A 111 -3.92 6.24 1.09
N LEU A 112 -4.62 7.04 0.29
CA LEU A 112 -4.02 7.75 -0.84
C LEU A 112 -3.66 9.17 -0.43
N THR A 113 -2.48 9.64 -0.86
CA THR A 113 -2.11 11.05 -0.80
C THR A 113 -2.96 11.88 -1.77
N ALA A 114 -2.83 13.20 -1.74
CA ALA A 114 -3.45 14.10 -2.73
C ALA A 114 -2.99 13.85 -4.18
N THR A 115 -1.92 13.08 -4.37
CA THR A 115 -1.36 12.69 -5.67
C THR A 115 -1.64 11.22 -6.00
N ASP A 116 -2.64 10.62 -5.36
CA ASP A 116 -3.05 9.22 -5.48
C ASP A 116 -1.96 8.19 -5.14
N ARG A 117 -0.94 8.54 -4.35
CA ARG A 117 0.11 7.57 -3.96
C ARG A 117 -0.28 6.86 -2.67
N PRO A 118 0.02 5.56 -2.53
CA PRO A 118 -0.25 4.85 -1.28
C PRO A 118 0.63 5.40 -0.16
N SER A 119 0.08 5.47 1.05
CA SER A 119 0.81 5.88 2.24
C SER A 119 0.23 5.23 3.48
N TRP A 120 1.09 4.71 4.35
CA TRP A 120 0.72 4.31 5.71
C TRP A 120 0.76 5.50 6.66
N ILE A 121 -0.36 5.75 7.34
CA ILE A 121 -0.51 6.83 8.34
C ILE A 121 -0.94 6.28 9.69
N SER A 122 -0.68 6.98 10.79
CA SER A 122 -1.12 6.54 12.11
C SER A 122 -2.66 6.51 12.22
N ASP A 123 -3.18 5.58 13.02
CA ASP A 123 -4.62 5.45 13.27
C ASP A 123 -5.23 6.77 13.80
N GLY A 124 -4.53 7.45 14.72
CA GLY A 124 -4.95 8.73 15.27
C GLY A 124 -5.13 9.82 14.21
N TRP A 125 -4.20 9.93 13.24
CA TRP A 125 -4.33 10.89 12.14
C TRP A 125 -5.49 10.50 11.21
N TYR A 126 -5.62 9.22 10.88
CA TYR A 126 -6.70 8.72 10.03
C TYR A 126 -8.06 9.07 10.61
N ARG A 127 -8.29 8.79 11.90
CA ARG A 127 -9.53 9.10 12.60
C ARG A 127 -9.81 10.60 12.59
N LYS A 128 -8.84 11.45 12.92
CA LYS A 128 -8.99 12.93 12.89
C LYS A 128 -9.39 13.44 11.50
N ASN A 129 -8.84 12.88 10.43
CA ASN A 129 -9.15 13.31 9.07
C ASN A 129 -10.47 12.74 8.53
N MET A 130 -10.91 11.57 8.97
CA MET A 130 -12.22 11.03 8.58
C MET A 130 -13.38 11.82 9.20
N HIS A 131 -13.24 12.31 10.44
CA HIS A 131 -14.24 13.19 11.05
C HIS A 131 -14.42 14.48 10.23
N LYS A 132 -13.33 15.03 9.67
CA LYS A 132 -13.37 16.23 8.81
C LYS A 132 -14.01 15.99 7.43
N LYS A 133 -13.97 14.76 6.90
CA LYS A 133 -14.51 14.42 5.57
C LYS A 133 -16.00 14.05 5.59
N SER A 134 -16.60 13.80 6.75
CA SER A 134 -18.05 13.53 6.86
C SER A 134 -18.95 14.70 6.42
N SER A 135 -18.38 15.88 6.15
CA SER A 135 -19.10 17.05 5.63
C SER A 135 -19.05 17.22 4.10
N LYS A 136 -18.28 16.42 3.35
CA LYS A 136 -18.27 16.44 1.87
C LYS A 136 -18.00 15.04 1.29
N SER A 137 -19.09 14.34 0.95
CA SER A 137 -19.07 13.01 0.35
C SER A 137 -18.70 13.07 -1.14
N THR A 138 -17.51 12.60 -1.49
CA THR A 138 -17.22 12.09 -2.84
C THR A 138 -16.30 10.89 -2.67
N SER A 139 -16.91 9.71 -2.62
CA SER A 139 -16.22 8.43 -2.57
C SER A 139 -15.66 8.12 -3.97
N PRO A 140 -14.36 7.87 -4.14
CA PRO A 140 -13.89 7.32 -5.40
C PRO A 140 -14.49 5.92 -5.60
N LEU A 141 -15.01 5.67 -6.80
CA LEU A 141 -15.50 4.37 -7.23
C LEU A 141 -14.33 3.38 -7.21
N PHE A 142 -14.42 2.37 -6.34
CA PHE A 142 -13.49 1.24 -6.32
C PHE A 142 -14.11 0.09 -7.11
N VAL A 143 -13.45 -0.34 -8.17
CA VAL A 143 -13.82 -1.56 -8.89
C VAL A 143 -13.20 -2.74 -8.15
N ILE A 144 -14.03 -3.48 -7.41
CA ILE A 144 -13.66 -4.80 -6.91
C ILE A 144 -13.83 -5.74 -8.11
N SER A 145 -12.71 -6.22 -8.68
CA SER A 145 -12.79 -7.31 -9.66
C SER A 145 -13.14 -8.58 -8.88
N THR A 146 -14.42 -8.94 -8.87
CA THR A 146 -14.88 -10.24 -8.43
C THR A 146 -14.54 -11.25 -9.53
N GLY A 147 -13.36 -11.85 -9.47
CA GLY A 147 -13.04 -13.04 -10.25
C GLY A 147 -13.78 -14.23 -9.66
N THR A 148 -14.84 -14.68 -10.34
CA THR A 148 -15.51 -15.95 -10.08
C THR A 148 -14.57 -17.08 -10.52
N LEU A 149 -14.39 -18.09 -9.66
CA LEU A 149 -13.71 -19.35 -9.95
C LEU A 149 -14.37 -20.12 -11.10
#